data_AF-A0A2D6YSU4-F1
#
_entry.id   AF-A0A2D6YSU4-F1
#
_cell.length_a   1.000
_cell.length_b   1.000
_cell.length_c   1.000
_cell.angle_alpha   90.00
_cell.angle_beta   90.00
_cell.angle_gamma   90.00
#
_symmetry.space_group_name_H-M   'P 1'
#
loop_
_entity.id
_entity.type
_entity.pdbx_description
1 polymer ?
#
loop_
_entity_poly.entity_id
_entity_poly.type
_entity_poly.pdbx_seq_one_letter_code
_entity_poly.pdbx_strand_id
1 'polypeptide(L)'
;MNVPDIGVRNESQVGPGDASGLEQTEMRHVTAIFSSLTAASIIASAHGQECDGVADAAYGEPLVVQDTSTGFGNADLGAIDFANGSEADAGFGYISDGVLHLVIAGNLESNYNKLEIFIDAVPNEGQNPILGNNSEIDFGALNTMGRFEDPDTGEVQPGLTFDAGFTVDYWISFTSGPGAPPKKGGEPGYDTYINYAQLLTGGGDTAISGFAGPGGAGAAGALFTENGILAAIDNSNVLGVVGGDGVDDGSGVVTGVEIHIPLDALGHAAGDPIRVSAFINGSGHDFISNQVLGGLGGSANLGFPRFVNFEDIEGDQFFVVDGDGGGGDGCFGDVNGDGQVDGADFGSLLASWGVCPSCPADLNDDDVVDGADVGLILSVWGLCP
;
A
#
# COMPACT_ATOMS: atom_id res chain seq x y z
N MET A 1 76.44 -28.93 6.75
CA MET A 1 77.10 -30.15 7.28
C MET A 1 76.29 -30.62 8.48
N ASN A 2 76.00 -31.90 8.71
CA ASN A 2 76.02 -33.06 7.79
C ASN A 2 74.88 -33.99 8.21
N VAL A 3 74.24 -34.66 7.25
CA VAL A 3 73.25 -35.72 7.51
C VAL A 3 73.97 -37.07 7.57
N PRO A 4 73.67 -37.97 8.52
CA PRO A 4 73.92 -39.39 8.38
C PRO A 4 72.75 -40.06 7.63
N ASP A 5 73.06 -40.65 6.49
CA ASP A 5 72.15 -41.35 5.57
C ASP A 5 71.88 -42.81 6.03
N ILE A 6 71.06 -43.55 5.24
CA ILE A 6 70.98 -45.00 5.00
C ILE A 6 69.58 -45.59 5.30
N GLY A 7 68.86 -46.10 4.27
CA GLY A 7 67.61 -46.81 4.56
C GLY A 7 66.77 -47.60 3.53
N VAL A 8 67.23 -47.98 2.33
CA VAL A 8 66.79 -49.23 1.64
C VAL A 8 65.29 -49.44 1.24
N ARG A 9 65.03 -49.31 -0.08
CA ARG A 9 64.09 -50.07 -0.97
C ARG A 9 62.57 -49.78 -1.01
N ASN A 10 62.05 -49.98 -2.23
CA ASN A 10 60.64 -50.15 -2.60
C ASN A 10 60.06 -51.46 -2.02
N GLU A 11 58.73 -51.53 -1.82
CA GLU A 11 57.84 -52.28 -2.74
C GLU A 11 56.34 -51.99 -2.47
N SER A 12 55.44 -52.72 -3.13
CA SER A 12 54.09 -52.30 -3.54
C SER A 12 52.93 -52.60 -2.57
N GLN A 13 51.95 -51.67 -2.56
CA GLN A 13 50.49 -51.89 -2.68
C GLN A 13 49.67 -52.64 -1.58
N VAL A 14 48.39 -52.21 -1.48
CA VAL A 14 47.19 -52.85 -0.85
C VAL A 14 47.02 -52.82 0.68
N GLY A 15 45.81 -52.44 1.13
CA GLY A 15 45.28 -52.52 2.51
C GLY A 15 45.32 -51.17 3.24
N PRO A 16 44.25 -50.75 3.97
CA PRO A 16 43.50 -51.60 4.90
C PRO A 16 41.96 -51.42 4.95
N GLY A 17 41.29 -52.39 5.59
CA GLY A 17 40.24 -52.14 6.59
C GLY A 17 40.77 -52.62 7.97
N ASP A 18 40.15 -52.46 9.13
CA ASP A 18 38.85 -51.91 9.54
C ASP A 18 38.95 -51.57 11.05
N ALA A 19 38.22 -50.64 11.69
CA ALA A 19 37.36 -49.53 11.25
C ALA A 19 37.43 -48.47 12.40
N SER A 20 36.43 -47.76 12.96
CA SER A 20 34.98 -47.57 12.81
C SER A 20 34.56 -46.35 13.66
N GLY A 21 33.61 -45.51 13.24
CA GLY A 21 33.09 -44.44 14.11
C GLY A 21 32.22 -43.36 13.45
N LEU A 22 30.91 -43.62 13.34
CA LEU A 22 29.78 -42.68 13.28
C LEU A 22 29.98 -41.36 12.49
N GLU A 23 29.63 -41.31 11.20
CA GLU A 23 28.26 -41.06 10.69
C GLU A 23 28.10 -39.59 10.20
N GLN A 24 28.48 -39.35 8.94
CA GLN A 24 28.02 -38.21 8.15
C GLN A 24 27.04 -38.72 7.09
N THR A 25 25.78 -38.31 7.18
CA THR A 25 24.76 -38.64 6.17
C THR A 25 24.83 -37.63 5.03
N GLU A 26 25.16 -38.09 3.83
CA GLU A 26 25.24 -37.23 2.64
C GLU A 26 23.89 -36.57 2.33
N MET A 27 23.82 -35.23 2.38
CA MET A 27 22.78 -34.50 1.65
C MET A 27 23.09 -34.54 0.15
N ARG A 28 22.54 -35.56 -0.51
CA ARG A 28 22.55 -35.68 -1.97
C ARG A 28 21.83 -34.48 -2.59
N HIS A 29 22.56 -33.69 -3.36
CA HIS A 29 21.96 -32.63 -4.18
C HIS A 29 21.06 -33.24 -5.25
N VAL A 30 19.75 -33.11 -5.07
CA VAL A 30 18.75 -33.48 -6.08
C VAL A 30 18.49 -32.25 -6.95
N THR A 31 19.22 -32.12 -8.06
CA THR A 31 18.98 -31.08 -9.06
C THR A 31 17.68 -31.35 -9.82
N ALA A 32 16.55 -30.94 -9.24
CA ALA A 32 15.24 -31.06 -9.86
C ALA A 32 15.06 -30.00 -10.94
N ILE A 33 15.34 -30.36 -12.20
CA ILE A 33 15.03 -29.51 -13.37
C ILE A 33 13.52 -29.59 -13.63
N PHE A 34 12.75 -28.69 -13.02
CA PHE A 34 11.36 -28.46 -13.39
C PHE A 34 11.28 -27.61 -14.66
N SER A 35 11.16 -28.28 -15.80
CA SER A 35 10.66 -27.68 -17.03
C SER A 35 9.19 -28.07 -17.18
N SER A 36 8.29 -27.14 -16.80
CA SER A 36 6.84 -27.31 -16.90
C SER A 36 6.21 -26.03 -17.44
N LEU A 37 6.32 -25.85 -18.76
CA LEU A 37 5.49 -24.90 -19.50
C LEU A 37 4.05 -25.46 -19.55
N THR A 38 3.27 -25.18 -18.51
CA THR A 38 1.84 -25.52 -18.41
C THR A 38 1.04 -24.23 -18.32
N ALA A 39 0.03 -24.07 -19.17
CA ALA A 39 -0.65 -22.80 -19.38
C ALA A 39 -1.30 -22.27 -18.09
N ALA A 40 -1.00 -21.00 -17.77
CA ALA A 40 -1.84 -20.19 -16.91
C ALA A 40 -3.24 -20.16 -17.53
N SER A 41 -4.13 -20.96 -16.96
CA SER A 41 -5.51 -21.12 -17.41
C SER A 41 -6.33 -20.27 -16.46
N ILE A 42 -6.71 -19.07 -16.92
CA ILE A 42 -7.37 -18.05 -16.10
C ILE A 42 -8.64 -18.65 -15.49
N ILE A 43 -8.58 -18.96 -14.20
CA ILE A 43 -9.76 -19.10 -13.35
C ILE A 43 -9.95 -17.72 -12.75
N ALA A 44 -10.67 -16.87 -13.46
CA ALA A 44 -11.26 -15.68 -12.86
C ALA A 44 -12.29 -16.18 -11.84
N SER A 45 -11.91 -16.16 -10.56
CA SER A 45 -12.88 -16.25 -9.46
C SER A 45 -13.77 -15.03 -9.57
N ALA A 46 -15.06 -15.20 -9.84
CA ALA A 46 -15.98 -14.10 -10.15
C ALA A 46 -16.40 -13.27 -8.90
N HIS A 47 -15.53 -13.22 -7.88
CA HIS A 47 -15.66 -12.51 -6.62
C HIS A 47 -14.22 -12.25 -6.12
N GLY A 48 -13.69 -11.09 -6.46
CA GLY A 48 -12.32 -10.65 -6.15
C GLY A 48 -11.86 -9.60 -7.15
N GLN A 49 -11.55 -8.40 -6.66
CA GLN A 49 -10.99 -7.31 -7.45
C GLN A 49 -9.63 -7.74 -8.05
N GLU A 50 -9.37 -7.45 -9.32
CA GLU A 50 -8.04 -7.69 -9.91
C GLU A 50 -7.14 -6.52 -9.49
N CYS A 51 -6.08 -6.81 -8.74
CA CYS A 51 -5.12 -5.79 -8.31
C CYS A 51 -4.18 -5.46 -9.47
N ASP A 52 -4.47 -4.37 -10.18
CA ASP A 52 -3.75 -3.94 -11.39
C ASP A 52 -3.24 -2.49 -11.35
N GLY A 53 -3.75 -1.64 -10.45
CA GLY A 53 -3.42 -0.22 -10.35
C GLY A 53 -4.58 0.73 -10.66
N VAL A 54 -5.80 0.23 -10.87
CA VAL A 54 -6.99 1.02 -11.25
C VAL A 54 -8.06 1.03 -10.16
N ALA A 55 -8.56 2.22 -9.82
CA ALA A 55 -9.81 2.40 -9.07
C ALA A 55 -11.01 2.04 -9.98
N ASP A 56 -11.31 0.74 -10.05
CA ASP A 56 -12.51 0.20 -10.68
C ASP A 56 -13.79 0.68 -9.98
N ALA A 57 -14.95 0.51 -10.63
CA ALA A 57 -16.25 0.97 -10.12
C ALA A 57 -16.67 0.37 -8.75
N ALA A 58 -15.97 -0.63 -8.21
CA ALA A 58 -16.15 -1.12 -6.85
C ALA A 58 -15.63 -0.16 -5.77
N TYR A 59 -14.69 0.74 -6.12
CA TYR A 59 -14.11 1.74 -5.23
C TYR A 59 -15.02 2.97 -5.00
N GLY A 60 -16.06 3.16 -5.82
CA GLY A 60 -16.94 4.33 -5.75
C GLY A 60 -16.26 5.65 -6.11
N GLU A 61 -16.76 6.73 -5.54
CA GLU A 61 -16.16 8.07 -5.64
C GLU A 61 -14.93 8.21 -4.72
N PRO A 62 -13.98 9.12 -5.01
CA PRO A 62 -12.79 9.30 -4.18
C PRO A 62 -13.14 9.80 -2.77
N LEU A 63 -12.61 9.11 -1.76
CA LEU A 63 -12.71 9.50 -0.35
C LEU A 63 -11.96 10.81 -0.05
N VAL A 64 -10.95 11.11 -0.86
CA VAL A 64 -10.20 12.37 -0.82
C VAL A 64 -9.63 12.72 -2.19
N VAL A 65 -9.56 14.01 -2.50
CA VAL A 65 -8.96 14.56 -3.72
C VAL A 65 -7.86 15.54 -3.33
N GLN A 66 -6.78 15.57 -4.11
CA GLN A 66 -5.64 16.47 -3.93
C GLN A 66 -6.00 17.92 -4.22
N ASP A 67 -5.51 18.83 -3.38
CA ASP A 67 -5.71 20.28 -3.52
C ASP A 67 -4.42 21.04 -3.87
N THR A 68 -3.28 20.34 -4.00
CA THR A 68 -1.94 20.94 -4.09
C THR A 68 -1.16 20.44 -5.31
N SER A 69 -0.73 21.38 -6.15
CA SER A 69 0.16 21.16 -7.31
C SER A 69 1.50 20.52 -6.91
N THR A 70 2.04 19.61 -7.73
CA THR A 70 3.19 18.78 -7.36
C THR A 70 4.55 19.49 -7.42
N GLY A 71 5.23 19.51 -6.28
CA GLY A 71 6.61 19.93 -6.11
C GLY A 71 7.63 18.82 -6.39
N PHE A 72 7.18 17.61 -6.75
CA PHE A 72 8.00 16.50 -7.25
C PHE A 72 7.87 16.29 -8.77
N GLY A 73 7.09 17.14 -9.45
CA GLY A 73 6.95 17.15 -10.90
C GLY A 73 5.75 16.35 -11.38
N ASN A 74 5.07 16.88 -12.40
CA ASN A 74 3.90 16.27 -13.03
C ASN A 74 4.34 15.31 -14.15
N ALA A 75 3.64 14.19 -14.28
CA ALA A 75 3.92 13.14 -15.25
C ALA A 75 3.09 13.30 -16.53
N ASP A 76 3.77 13.28 -17.68
CA ASP A 76 3.17 13.52 -19.01
C ASP A 76 3.39 12.37 -20.01
N LEU A 77 3.92 11.23 -19.53
CA LEU A 77 4.30 10.10 -20.39
C LEU A 77 3.15 9.16 -20.78
N GLY A 78 2.16 8.96 -19.89
CA GLY A 78 1.06 8.02 -20.11
C GLY A 78 1.51 6.57 -20.30
N ALA A 79 2.53 6.13 -19.55
CA ALA A 79 3.13 4.79 -19.65
C ALA A 79 2.99 4.04 -18.32
N ILE A 80 2.27 2.91 -18.37
CA ILE A 80 1.99 2.02 -17.22
C ILE A 80 3.24 1.67 -16.40
N ASP A 81 4.40 1.54 -17.06
CA ASP A 81 5.69 1.14 -16.49
C ASP A 81 6.76 2.26 -16.44
N PHE A 82 6.40 3.53 -16.67
CA PHE A 82 7.35 4.63 -16.47
C PHE A 82 6.71 6.02 -16.27
N ALA A 83 7.05 6.69 -15.17
CA ALA A 83 6.67 8.09 -14.89
C ALA A 83 7.90 8.99 -14.70
N ASN A 84 7.78 10.24 -15.14
CA ASN A 84 8.79 11.30 -15.09
C ASN A 84 8.49 12.40 -14.04
N GLY A 85 7.50 12.15 -13.19
CA GLY A 85 7.08 12.97 -12.07
C GLY A 85 6.40 12.10 -11.00
N SER A 86 6.20 12.65 -9.81
CA SER A 86 5.45 12.02 -8.72
C SER A 86 4.33 12.96 -8.28
N GLU A 87 3.10 12.48 -8.30
CA GLU A 87 1.91 13.18 -7.80
C GLU A 87 0.88 12.20 -7.23
N ALA A 88 0.10 12.67 -6.26
CA ALA A 88 -0.93 11.88 -5.59
C ALA A 88 -2.24 12.66 -5.64
N ASP A 89 -3.11 12.27 -6.57
CA ASP A 89 -4.27 13.04 -7.04
C ASP A 89 -5.56 12.73 -6.30
N ALA A 90 -5.76 11.48 -5.89
CA ALA A 90 -6.94 11.05 -5.14
C ALA A 90 -6.67 9.80 -4.30
N GLY A 91 -7.43 9.64 -3.22
CA GLY A 91 -7.46 8.43 -2.40
C GLY A 91 -8.83 7.76 -2.49
N PHE A 92 -8.85 6.48 -2.85
CA PHE A 92 -10.03 5.62 -2.85
C PHE A 92 -9.82 4.47 -1.86
N GLY A 93 -10.89 3.96 -1.28
CA GLY A 93 -10.81 2.75 -0.47
C GLY A 93 -12.16 2.21 -0.01
N TYR A 94 -12.21 0.90 0.20
CA TYR A 94 -13.36 0.20 0.77
C TYR A 94 -12.90 -1.05 1.52
N ILE A 95 -13.81 -1.68 2.26
CA ILE A 95 -13.56 -2.98 2.91
C ILE A 95 -14.53 -4.01 2.32
N SER A 96 -14.05 -5.19 1.94
CA SER A 96 -14.88 -6.34 1.52
C SER A 96 -14.19 -7.65 1.86
N ASP A 97 -14.96 -8.70 2.16
CA ASP A 97 -14.47 -10.08 2.34
C ASP A 97 -13.30 -10.27 3.34
N GLY A 98 -13.10 -9.33 4.27
CA GLY A 98 -11.97 -9.32 5.21
C GLY A 98 -10.69 -8.68 4.68
N VAL A 99 -10.80 -7.82 3.66
CA VAL A 99 -9.70 -7.09 3.00
C VAL A 99 -10.03 -5.60 2.94
N LEU A 100 -9.07 -4.75 3.33
CA LEU A 100 -9.04 -3.33 3.03
C LEU A 100 -8.47 -3.14 1.62
N HIS A 101 -9.26 -2.60 0.71
CA HIS A 101 -8.87 -2.21 -0.63
C HIS A 101 -8.54 -0.72 -0.65
N LEU A 102 -7.39 -0.34 -1.22
CA LEU A 102 -6.97 1.06 -1.40
C LEU A 102 -6.49 1.30 -2.84
N VAL A 103 -6.74 2.51 -3.37
CA VAL A 103 -6.00 3.08 -4.50
C VAL A 103 -5.54 4.48 -4.13
N ILE A 104 -4.24 4.72 -4.27
CA ILE A 104 -3.64 6.05 -4.26
C ILE A 104 -3.40 6.43 -5.72
N ALA A 105 -4.32 7.20 -6.29
CA ALA A 105 -4.33 7.59 -7.68
C ALA A 105 -3.30 8.70 -7.96
N GLY A 106 -2.76 8.73 -9.19
CA GLY A 106 -1.71 9.64 -9.62
C GLY A 106 -0.50 8.90 -10.18
N ASN A 107 0.71 9.38 -9.88
CA ASN A 107 1.96 8.86 -10.43
C ASN A 107 3.07 8.72 -9.38
N LEU A 108 3.91 7.70 -9.54
CA LEU A 108 5.14 7.54 -8.78
C LEU A 108 6.34 7.48 -9.72
N GLU A 109 7.13 8.57 -9.75
CA GLU A 109 8.31 8.71 -10.60
C GLU A 109 9.19 7.47 -10.54
N SER A 110 9.68 7.05 -11.69
CA SER A 110 10.58 5.91 -11.84
C SER A 110 12.01 6.28 -11.42
N ASN A 111 12.18 6.64 -10.14
CA ASN A 111 13.43 7.10 -9.53
C ASN A 111 13.68 6.55 -8.11
N TYR A 112 12.81 5.66 -7.62
CA TYR A 112 12.74 5.11 -6.26
C TYR A 112 12.26 6.06 -5.15
N ASN A 113 11.53 7.13 -5.49
CA ASN A 113 10.64 7.82 -4.57
C ASN A 113 9.71 6.83 -3.87
N LYS A 114 9.24 7.19 -2.68
CA LYS A 114 8.43 6.36 -1.79
C LYS A 114 7.02 6.93 -1.76
N LEU A 115 6.02 6.09 -2.03
CA LEU A 115 4.68 6.32 -1.54
C LEU A 115 4.61 5.71 -0.13
N GLU A 116 4.58 6.58 0.87
CA GLU A 116 4.38 6.22 2.26
C GLU A 116 2.88 6.14 2.53
N ILE A 117 2.41 5.07 3.15
CA ILE A 117 1.02 4.88 3.56
C ILE A 117 1.04 4.44 5.02
N PHE A 118 0.57 5.33 5.90
CA PHE A 118 0.40 5.10 7.32
C PHE A 118 -1.08 4.85 7.61
N ILE A 119 -1.34 3.91 8.53
CA ILE A 119 -2.69 3.42 8.81
C ILE A 119 -2.92 3.37 10.33
N ASP A 120 -4.04 3.95 10.75
CA ASP A 120 -4.64 3.82 12.09
C ASP A 120 -5.88 2.93 11.91
N ALA A 121 -5.74 1.67 12.33
CA ALA A 121 -6.73 0.60 12.15
C ALA A 121 -7.12 -0.08 13.48
N VAL A 122 -6.32 0.05 14.55
CA VAL A 122 -6.55 -0.63 15.83
C VAL A 122 -6.80 0.43 16.92
N PRO A 123 -8.08 0.73 17.26
CA PRO A 123 -8.40 1.87 18.11
C PRO A 123 -7.66 1.89 19.45
N ASN A 124 -6.94 2.99 19.71
CA ASN A 124 -6.12 3.27 20.90
C ASN A 124 -4.76 2.53 21.00
N GLU A 125 -4.32 1.82 19.95
CA GLU A 125 -2.93 1.37 19.80
C GLU A 125 -2.17 2.33 18.84
N GLY A 126 -0.90 2.05 18.56
CA GLY A 126 -0.10 2.79 17.58
C GLY A 126 0.73 3.94 18.16
N GLN A 127 1.24 4.79 17.28
CA GLN A 127 2.17 5.88 17.60
C GLN A 127 1.66 7.23 17.07
N ASN A 128 1.72 8.27 17.89
CA ASN A 128 1.74 9.65 17.43
C ASN A 128 2.49 10.51 18.47
N PRO A 129 3.66 11.10 18.13
CA PRO A 129 4.42 10.96 16.88
C PRO A 129 5.09 9.58 16.71
N ILE A 130 5.62 9.31 15.51
CA ILE A 130 6.44 8.12 15.24
C ILE A 130 7.68 8.10 16.14
N LEU A 131 8.00 6.94 16.69
CA LEU A 131 9.17 6.70 17.55
C LEU A 131 10.38 6.20 16.74
N GLY A 132 11.60 6.57 17.12
CA GLY A 132 12.85 6.08 16.51
C GLY A 132 13.38 4.77 17.11
N ASN A 133 12.47 3.85 17.47
CA ASN A 133 12.80 2.50 17.94
C ASN A 133 11.92 1.44 17.25
N ASN A 134 11.55 1.68 15.99
CA ASN A 134 10.76 0.79 15.15
C ASN A 134 11.66 -0.19 14.35
N SER A 135 11.04 -1.06 13.53
CA SER A 135 11.75 -2.06 12.74
C SER A 135 12.76 -1.45 11.75
N GLU A 136 13.93 -2.08 11.63
CA GLU A 136 15.02 -1.72 10.71
C GLU A 136 14.76 -2.15 9.24
N ILE A 137 13.50 -2.42 8.89
CA ILE A 137 13.05 -2.70 7.52
C ILE A 137 13.25 -1.46 6.62
N ASP A 138 13.38 -1.67 5.30
CA ASP A 138 13.70 -0.64 4.30
C ASP A 138 14.85 0.29 4.75
N PHE A 139 15.91 -0.31 5.29
CA PHE A 139 17.12 0.35 5.82
C PHE A 139 16.87 1.31 7.00
N GLY A 140 15.82 1.09 7.78
CA GLY A 140 15.47 1.90 8.95
C GLY A 140 14.54 3.07 8.64
N ALA A 141 13.74 3.00 7.57
CA ALA A 141 12.81 4.03 7.12
C ALA A 141 11.99 4.69 8.25
N LEU A 142 11.33 3.88 9.10
CA LEU A 142 10.56 4.36 10.24
C LEU A 142 11.42 5.07 11.30
N ASN A 143 12.70 4.72 11.43
CA ASN A 143 13.64 5.36 12.36
C ASN A 143 14.25 6.64 11.77
N THR A 144 14.30 6.78 10.43
CA THR A 144 14.58 8.06 9.75
C THR A 144 13.47 9.07 10.03
N MET A 145 12.20 8.66 9.89
CA MET A 145 11.02 9.51 10.11
C MET A 145 10.69 9.72 11.59
N GLY A 146 10.99 8.74 12.44
CA GLY A 146 10.66 8.72 13.87
C GLY A 146 11.59 9.54 14.78
N ARG A 147 11.14 9.69 16.03
CA ARG A 147 11.81 10.45 17.11
C ARG A 147 13.23 9.99 17.40
N PHE A 148 14.20 10.89 17.26
CA PHE A 148 15.61 10.63 17.55
C PHE A 148 16.10 11.31 18.83
N GLU A 149 16.99 10.64 19.56
CA GLU A 149 17.71 11.18 20.71
C GLU A 149 19.21 10.88 20.53
N ASP A 150 20.01 11.94 20.38
CA ASP A 150 21.45 11.85 20.14
C ASP A 150 22.16 11.27 21.39
N PRO A 151 22.86 10.12 21.28
CA PRO A 151 23.49 9.47 22.43
C PRO A 151 24.76 10.18 22.94
N ASP A 152 25.38 11.05 22.14
CA ASP A 152 26.58 11.81 22.51
C ASP A 152 26.24 13.21 23.05
N THR A 153 25.16 13.85 22.57
CA THR A 153 24.77 15.21 23.00
C THR A 153 23.53 15.28 23.89
N GLY A 154 22.63 14.30 23.83
CA GLY A 154 21.30 14.35 24.45
C GLY A 154 20.31 15.28 23.73
N GLU A 155 20.58 15.68 22.49
CA GLU A 155 19.62 16.41 21.65
C GLU A 155 18.45 15.48 21.29
N VAL A 156 17.24 15.85 21.71
CA VAL A 156 16.00 15.20 21.29
C VAL A 156 15.42 15.97 20.10
N GLN A 157 15.31 15.29 18.97
CA GLN A 157 14.53 15.75 17.83
C GLN A 157 13.11 15.18 17.94
N PRO A 158 12.07 15.86 17.39
CA PRO A 158 10.73 15.30 17.28
C PRO A 158 10.72 14.04 16.38
N GLY A 159 9.55 13.46 16.16
CA GLY A 159 9.29 12.52 15.07
C GLY A 159 8.19 13.06 14.18
N LEU A 160 7.97 12.45 13.01
CA LEU A 160 6.78 12.73 12.19
C LEU A 160 5.51 12.63 13.08
N THR A 161 4.75 13.71 13.12
CA THR A 161 3.56 13.86 13.98
C THR A 161 2.32 13.97 13.10
N PHE A 162 1.29 13.17 13.40
CA PHE A 162 0.02 13.15 12.66
C PHE A 162 -1.06 13.93 13.38
N ASP A 163 -2.18 14.15 12.71
CA ASP A 163 -3.31 14.93 13.20
C ASP A 163 -3.97 14.37 14.47
N ALA A 164 -4.69 15.25 15.15
CA ALA A 164 -5.36 14.98 16.41
C ALA A 164 -6.50 13.95 16.26
N GLY A 165 -6.19 12.68 16.52
CA GLY A 165 -7.13 11.56 16.39
C GLY A 165 -6.65 10.47 15.43
N PHE A 166 -5.51 10.67 14.77
CA PHE A 166 -4.78 9.65 14.02
C PHE A 166 -3.66 9.06 14.90
N THR A 167 -3.64 7.74 15.09
CA THR A 167 -2.59 7.05 15.88
C THR A 167 -2.09 5.83 15.11
N VAL A 168 -0.92 5.91 14.48
CA VAL A 168 -0.52 4.92 13.48
C VAL A 168 -0.03 3.60 14.09
N ASP A 169 -0.70 2.51 13.74
CA ASP A 169 -0.33 1.14 14.13
C ASP A 169 0.26 0.31 12.97
N TYR A 170 0.16 0.79 11.72
CA TYR A 170 0.70 0.10 10.55
C TYR A 170 1.27 1.05 9.48
N TRP A 171 2.30 0.61 8.77
CA TRP A 171 2.95 1.35 7.69
C TRP A 171 3.25 0.45 6.50
N ILE A 172 3.09 1.02 5.31
CA ILE A 172 3.50 0.47 4.02
C ILE A 172 4.33 1.53 3.28
N SER A 173 5.42 1.10 2.65
CA SER A 173 6.18 1.89 1.69
C SER A 173 6.15 1.18 0.34
N PHE A 174 5.53 1.78 -0.67
CA PHE A 174 5.60 1.33 -2.07
C PHE A 174 6.62 2.17 -2.83
N THR A 175 7.41 1.56 -3.71
CA THR A 175 8.43 2.27 -4.51
C THR A 175 8.64 1.63 -5.88
N SER A 176 9.07 2.44 -6.85
CA SER A 176 9.28 1.99 -8.23
C SER A 176 10.47 2.69 -8.91
N GLY A 177 11.11 2.03 -9.87
CA GLY A 177 12.21 2.64 -10.61
C GLY A 177 12.84 1.76 -11.68
N PRO A 178 13.90 2.28 -12.35
CA PRO A 178 14.64 1.54 -13.36
C PRO A 178 15.29 0.31 -12.74
N GLY A 179 14.83 -0.85 -13.16
CA GLY A 179 15.23 -2.15 -12.67
C GLY A 179 16.66 -2.55 -13.04
N ALA A 180 17.11 -3.70 -12.57
CA ALA A 180 18.49 -4.14 -12.77
C ALA A 180 18.89 -4.23 -14.27
N PRO A 181 19.91 -3.46 -14.74
CA PRO A 181 20.21 -3.38 -16.17
C PRO A 181 20.62 -4.75 -16.77
N PRO A 182 20.09 -5.15 -17.94
CA PRO A 182 20.32 -6.48 -18.49
C PRO A 182 21.79 -6.85 -18.68
N LYS A 183 22.17 -8.06 -18.24
CA LYS A 183 23.55 -8.60 -18.31
C LYS A 183 24.17 -8.73 -19.72
N LYS A 184 23.44 -8.32 -20.77
CA LYS A 184 23.87 -8.31 -22.18
C LYS A 184 23.80 -6.91 -22.82
N GLY A 185 23.47 -5.88 -22.04
CA GLY A 185 23.07 -4.57 -22.56
C GLY A 185 21.61 -4.53 -22.99
N GLY A 186 21.09 -3.31 -23.11
CA GLY A 186 19.65 -2.99 -23.16
C GLY A 186 19.32 -1.96 -22.09
N GLU A 187 18.18 -1.30 -22.21
CA GLU A 187 17.67 -0.42 -21.15
C GLU A 187 17.32 -1.25 -19.89
N PRO A 188 17.33 -0.64 -18.69
CA PRO A 188 16.75 -1.26 -17.50
C PRO A 188 15.27 -1.60 -17.72
N GLY A 189 14.76 -2.56 -16.95
CA GLY A 189 13.31 -2.78 -16.84
C GLY A 189 12.68 -1.76 -15.90
N TYR A 190 11.45 -2.05 -15.46
CA TYR A 190 10.78 -1.36 -14.37
C TYR A 190 10.58 -2.35 -13.23
N ASP A 191 11.21 -2.09 -12.08
CA ASP A 191 11.12 -2.94 -10.89
C ASP A 191 10.29 -2.19 -9.82
N THR A 192 9.28 -2.85 -9.26
CA THR A 192 8.49 -2.35 -8.11
C THR A 192 8.83 -3.11 -6.82
N TYR A 193 8.70 -2.44 -5.67
CA TYR A 193 8.92 -3.03 -4.35
C TYR A 193 7.92 -2.49 -3.34
N ILE A 194 7.54 -3.34 -2.38
CA ILE A 194 6.71 -2.98 -1.23
C ILE A 194 7.41 -3.43 0.07
N ASN A 195 7.42 -2.56 1.07
CA ASN A 195 7.82 -2.84 2.45
C ASN A 195 6.61 -2.60 3.36
N TYR A 196 6.52 -3.32 4.48
CA TYR A 196 5.50 -3.10 5.50
C TYR A 196 6.04 -3.31 6.91
N ALA A 197 5.45 -2.62 7.90
CA ALA A 197 5.71 -2.87 9.31
C ALA A 197 4.54 -2.43 10.20
N GLN A 198 4.34 -3.15 11.30
CA GLN A 198 3.53 -2.73 12.43
C GLN A 198 4.28 -1.66 13.26
N LEU A 199 3.58 -0.64 13.73
CA LEU A 199 4.07 0.37 14.67
C LEU A 199 3.49 0.08 16.06
N LEU A 200 4.20 -0.71 16.87
CA LEU A 200 3.78 -1.02 18.23
C LEU A 200 3.72 0.25 19.10
N THR A 201 2.79 0.33 20.04
CA THR A 201 2.51 1.51 20.89
C THR A 201 3.69 1.96 21.79
N GLY A 202 4.69 1.09 21.99
CA GLY A 202 5.97 1.41 22.66
C GLY A 202 7.20 1.32 21.74
N GLY A 203 6.98 1.12 20.43
CA GLY A 203 7.98 0.65 19.47
C GLY A 203 8.53 -0.73 19.80
N GLY A 204 9.64 -1.09 19.17
CA GLY A 204 10.48 -2.24 19.47
C GLY A 204 10.54 -3.31 18.37
N ASP A 205 11.70 -3.98 18.30
CA ASP A 205 12.13 -4.99 17.32
C ASP A 205 11.23 -6.24 17.22
N THR A 206 10.13 -6.31 17.97
CA THR A 206 9.13 -7.39 17.95
C THR A 206 7.95 -7.12 17.01
N ALA A 207 7.90 -5.94 16.38
CA ALA A 207 6.92 -5.63 15.35
C ALA A 207 7.00 -6.62 14.17
N ILE A 208 5.85 -6.99 13.60
CA ILE A 208 5.81 -7.74 12.34
C ILE A 208 6.18 -6.78 11.20
N SER A 209 7.15 -7.16 10.37
CA SER A 209 7.57 -6.38 9.20
C SER A 209 8.17 -7.27 8.12
N GLY A 210 8.04 -6.88 6.86
CA GLY A 210 8.56 -7.64 5.72
C GLY A 210 8.53 -6.84 4.42
N PHE A 211 8.76 -7.53 3.30
CA PHE A 211 8.84 -6.91 1.97
C PHE A 211 8.49 -7.89 0.84
N ALA A 212 8.22 -7.36 -0.36
CA ALA A 212 8.18 -8.12 -1.59
C ALA A 212 8.77 -7.33 -2.77
N GLY A 213 9.38 -8.05 -3.73
CA GLY A 213 9.90 -7.50 -4.99
C GLY A 213 11.15 -8.23 -5.50
N PRO A 214 11.63 -7.91 -6.73
CA PRO A 214 11.02 -6.96 -7.66
C PRO A 214 9.72 -7.50 -8.28
N GLY A 215 8.72 -6.64 -8.38
CA GLY A 215 7.56 -6.78 -9.25
C GLY A 215 7.74 -5.97 -10.53
N GLY A 216 6.62 -5.54 -11.13
CA GLY A 216 6.56 -4.57 -12.22
C GLY A 216 5.26 -3.76 -12.16
N ALA A 217 4.77 -3.32 -13.31
CA ALA A 217 3.49 -2.59 -13.46
C ALA A 217 2.33 -3.50 -13.91
N GLY A 218 1.09 -3.08 -13.64
CA GLY A 218 -0.14 -3.82 -13.93
C GLY A 218 -0.29 -5.11 -13.11
N ALA A 219 -1.43 -5.79 -13.25
CA ALA A 219 -1.67 -7.10 -12.60
C ALA A 219 -0.60 -8.15 -12.92
N ALA A 220 0.00 -8.09 -14.12
CA ALA A 220 1.09 -8.97 -14.54
C ALA A 220 2.41 -8.73 -13.79
N GLY A 221 2.57 -7.56 -13.15
CA GLY A 221 3.71 -7.18 -12.31
C GLY A 221 3.40 -7.15 -10.81
N ALA A 222 2.19 -7.50 -10.39
CA ALA A 222 1.73 -7.36 -9.01
C ALA A 222 2.61 -8.07 -7.98
N LEU A 223 2.79 -7.40 -6.84
CA LEU A 223 3.53 -7.85 -5.67
C LEU A 223 2.62 -8.65 -4.74
N PHE A 224 3.20 -9.64 -4.06
CA PHE A 224 2.53 -10.48 -3.07
C PHE A 224 3.46 -10.67 -1.87
N THR A 225 3.03 -10.25 -0.68
CA THR A 225 3.80 -10.40 0.57
C THR A 225 3.53 -11.72 1.29
N GLU A 226 4.38 -12.09 2.26
CA GLU A 226 4.16 -13.31 3.05
C GLU A 226 2.98 -13.21 4.04
N ASN A 227 2.54 -12.01 4.40
CA ASN A 227 1.29 -11.77 5.16
C ASN A 227 0.05 -11.52 4.27
N GLY A 228 0.17 -11.72 2.95
CA GLY A 228 -0.98 -11.74 2.03
C GLY A 228 -1.44 -10.38 1.51
N ILE A 229 -0.63 -9.33 1.63
CA ILE A 229 -0.87 -8.04 0.97
C ILE A 229 -0.57 -8.21 -0.54
N LEU A 230 -1.48 -7.73 -1.39
CA LEU A 230 -1.26 -7.55 -2.82
C LEU A 230 -0.99 -6.07 -3.09
N ALA A 231 -0.14 -5.76 -4.07
CA ALA A 231 0.01 -4.39 -4.57
C ALA A 231 0.40 -4.34 -6.05
N ALA A 232 -0.17 -3.39 -6.78
CA ALA A 232 0.11 -3.13 -8.20
C ALA A 232 0.25 -1.61 -8.45
N ILE A 233 0.71 -1.25 -9.65
CA ILE A 233 0.75 0.15 -10.09
C ILE A 233 0.41 0.26 -11.57
N ASP A 234 -0.45 1.23 -11.91
CA ASP A 234 -0.59 1.76 -13.26
C ASP A 234 -0.15 3.23 -13.29
N ASN A 235 1.05 3.47 -13.83
CA ASN A 235 1.65 4.80 -13.96
C ASN A 235 1.18 5.56 -15.24
N SER A 236 0.11 5.13 -15.91
CA SER A 236 -0.36 5.71 -17.19
C SER A 236 -1.22 6.98 -17.08
N ASN A 237 -1.36 7.57 -15.89
CA ASN A 237 -1.98 8.88 -15.73
C ASN A 237 -1.23 9.99 -16.52
N VAL A 238 -2.01 10.99 -16.96
CA VAL A 238 -1.60 12.23 -17.66
C VAL A 238 -2.57 13.40 -17.35
N LEU A 239 -3.35 13.27 -16.27
CA LEU A 239 -4.34 14.22 -15.75
C LEU A 239 -3.99 14.50 -14.28
N GLY A 240 -4.92 15.12 -13.54
CA GLY A 240 -4.67 15.52 -12.15
C GLY A 240 -3.92 16.84 -12.05
N VAL A 241 -3.15 17.00 -10.97
CA VAL A 241 -2.48 18.26 -10.62
C VAL A 241 -1.31 18.59 -11.56
N VAL A 242 -0.95 19.88 -11.67
CA VAL A 242 0.23 20.32 -12.44
C VAL A 242 1.44 20.51 -11.54
N GLY A 243 2.63 20.70 -12.12
CA GLY A 243 3.85 20.99 -11.35
C GLY A 243 3.84 22.39 -10.72
N GLY A 244 3.95 22.49 -9.38
CA GLY A 244 3.86 23.75 -8.65
C GLY A 244 4.03 23.66 -7.12
N ASP A 245 3.67 24.75 -6.44
CA ASP A 245 3.65 24.92 -4.98
C ASP A 245 2.37 25.63 -4.48
N GLY A 246 1.31 25.64 -5.30
CA GLY A 246 0.03 26.30 -5.03
C GLY A 246 -1.19 25.37 -5.13
N VAL A 247 -2.37 25.94 -4.94
CA VAL A 247 -3.66 25.22 -5.01
C VAL A 247 -3.94 24.71 -6.43
N ASP A 248 -4.43 23.48 -6.52
CA ASP A 248 -4.84 22.79 -7.75
C ASP A 248 -6.02 21.81 -7.50
N ASP A 249 -6.31 20.90 -8.43
CA ASP A 249 -7.38 19.89 -8.30
C ASP A 249 -6.97 18.55 -8.95
N GLY A 250 -6.87 17.48 -8.15
CA GLY A 250 -6.55 16.12 -8.61
C GLY A 250 -7.74 15.30 -9.15
N SER A 251 -8.93 15.89 -9.27
CA SER A 251 -10.15 15.13 -9.59
C SER A 251 -10.12 14.43 -10.95
N GLY A 252 -10.70 13.22 -10.98
CA GLY A 252 -10.86 12.41 -12.20
C GLY A 252 -9.68 11.51 -12.56
N VAL A 253 -8.64 11.42 -11.71
CA VAL A 253 -7.58 10.40 -11.84
C VAL A 253 -8.00 9.11 -11.10
N VAL A 254 -7.85 7.97 -11.77
CA VAL A 254 -8.23 6.64 -11.25
C VAL A 254 -7.12 5.58 -11.37
N THR A 255 -6.02 5.86 -12.08
CA THR A 255 -4.84 4.99 -12.14
C THR A 255 -3.81 5.46 -11.10
N GLY A 256 -3.10 4.52 -10.48
CA GLY A 256 -2.03 4.81 -9.53
C GLY A 256 -1.54 3.55 -8.83
N VAL A 257 -1.23 3.63 -7.53
CA VAL A 257 -0.84 2.47 -6.71
C VAL A 257 -2.07 1.87 -6.05
N GLU A 258 -2.38 0.61 -6.38
CA GLU A 258 -3.44 -0.17 -5.76
C GLU A 258 -2.86 -1.15 -4.73
N ILE A 259 -3.50 -1.28 -3.57
CA ILE A 259 -3.07 -2.20 -2.51
C ILE A 259 -4.29 -2.89 -1.88
N HIS A 260 -4.24 -4.23 -1.76
CA HIS A 260 -5.24 -5.02 -1.03
C HIS A 260 -4.59 -5.60 0.23
N ILE A 261 -5.11 -5.23 1.40
CA ILE A 261 -4.53 -5.51 2.72
C ILE A 261 -5.52 -6.36 3.53
N PRO A 262 -5.22 -7.64 3.84
CA PRO A 262 -6.08 -8.43 4.73
C PRO A 262 -6.22 -7.78 6.11
N LEU A 263 -7.44 -7.73 6.66
CA LEU A 263 -7.67 -7.13 8.00
C LEU A 263 -6.91 -7.91 9.10
N ASP A 264 -6.77 -9.22 8.94
CA ASP A 264 -5.90 -10.10 9.75
C ASP A 264 -4.41 -9.64 9.75
N ALA A 265 -3.93 -8.97 8.70
CA ALA A 265 -2.56 -8.47 8.60
C ALA A 265 -2.36 -7.13 9.33
N LEU A 266 -3.43 -6.32 9.44
CA LEU A 266 -3.49 -5.13 10.29
C LEU A 266 -3.75 -5.48 11.77
N GLY A 267 -4.38 -6.63 12.03
CA GLY A 267 -4.92 -6.98 13.35
C GLY A 267 -6.28 -6.29 13.64
N HIS A 268 -6.93 -5.80 12.58
CA HIS A 268 -8.15 -5.01 12.62
C HIS A 268 -9.42 -5.89 12.77
N ALA A 269 -10.48 -5.33 13.34
CA ALA A 269 -11.80 -5.95 13.46
C ALA A 269 -12.84 -5.17 12.67
N ALA A 270 -13.50 -5.81 11.71
CA ALA A 270 -14.49 -5.18 10.84
C ALA A 270 -15.61 -4.48 11.63
N GLY A 271 -16.09 -3.34 11.10
CA GLY A 271 -17.02 -2.42 11.75
C GLY A 271 -16.38 -1.23 12.46
N ASP A 272 -15.07 -1.26 12.76
CA ASP A 272 -14.32 -0.06 13.17
C ASP A 272 -13.81 0.69 11.91
N PRO A 273 -13.86 2.03 11.82
CA PRO A 273 -13.33 2.76 10.67
C PRO A 273 -11.79 2.83 10.68
N ILE A 274 -11.18 2.72 9.50
CA ILE A 274 -9.73 2.80 9.31
C ILE A 274 -9.35 4.19 8.79
N ARG A 275 -8.32 4.82 9.34
CA ARG A 275 -7.75 6.08 8.80
C ARG A 275 -6.48 5.80 8.01
N VAL A 276 -6.31 6.50 6.91
CA VAL A 276 -5.14 6.38 6.03
C VAL A 276 -4.53 7.76 5.77
N SER A 277 -3.26 7.93 6.15
CA SER A 277 -2.45 9.08 5.77
C SER A 277 -1.44 8.62 4.72
N ALA A 278 -1.50 9.19 3.52
CA ALA A 278 -0.70 8.74 2.38
C ALA A 278 0.01 9.93 1.72
N PHE A 279 1.32 9.81 1.49
CA PHE A 279 2.12 10.90 0.91
C PHE A 279 3.37 10.42 0.18
N ILE A 280 3.90 11.27 -0.69
CA ILE A 280 5.13 10.98 -1.45
C ILE A 280 6.36 11.56 -0.72
N ASN A 281 7.35 10.71 -0.49
CA ASN A 281 8.61 10.98 0.21
C ASN A 281 9.81 10.65 -0.71
N GLY A 282 10.94 11.29 -0.47
CA GLY A 282 12.19 11.02 -1.18
C GLY A 282 12.70 9.59 -0.97
N SER A 283 13.53 9.10 -1.89
CA SER A 283 14.00 7.71 -1.90
C SER A 283 14.81 7.25 -0.66
N GLY A 284 15.30 8.20 0.16
CA GLY A 284 15.94 7.93 1.45
C GLY A 284 15.01 7.95 2.67
N HIS A 285 13.69 8.08 2.46
CA HIS A 285 12.69 8.38 3.50
C HIS A 285 12.98 9.68 4.26
N ASP A 286 13.62 10.65 3.59
CA ASP A 286 14.27 11.81 4.21
C ASP A 286 13.77 13.18 3.67
N PHE A 287 12.73 13.19 2.82
CA PHE A 287 12.19 14.43 2.25
C PHE A 287 10.72 14.26 1.77
N ILE A 288 9.74 14.60 2.62
CA ILE A 288 8.34 14.68 2.21
C ILE A 288 8.19 15.78 1.15
N SER A 289 7.46 15.45 0.10
CA SER A 289 7.01 16.37 -0.95
C SER A 289 5.91 17.33 -0.43
N ASN A 290 5.14 17.92 -1.33
CA ASN A 290 3.85 18.55 -1.03
C ASN A 290 2.66 17.68 -1.50
N GLN A 291 2.91 16.42 -1.85
CA GLN A 291 1.90 15.46 -2.30
C GLN A 291 1.49 14.61 -1.10
N VAL A 292 0.53 15.14 -0.34
CA VAL A 292 -0.07 14.54 0.85
C VAL A 292 -1.57 14.44 0.59
N LEU A 293 -2.17 13.26 0.76
CA LEU A 293 -3.62 13.12 0.69
C LEU A 293 -4.26 13.55 2.02
N GLY A 294 -5.42 14.20 1.90
CA GLY A 294 -5.94 15.15 2.90
C GLY A 294 -5.68 16.61 2.50
N GLY A 295 -4.73 16.85 1.58
CA GLY A 295 -4.41 18.17 1.04
C GLY A 295 -3.46 18.98 1.93
N LEU A 296 -3.00 20.12 1.41
CA LEU A 296 -2.13 21.08 2.10
C LEU A 296 -2.54 22.54 1.86
N GLY A 297 -3.66 22.82 1.18
CA GLY A 297 -4.11 24.17 0.83
C GLY A 297 -3.23 24.89 -0.18
N GLY A 298 -2.42 24.16 -0.94
CA GLY A 298 -1.35 24.69 -1.79
C GLY A 298 -0.09 25.05 -1.00
N SER A 299 0.87 24.13 -0.96
CA SER A 299 2.13 24.28 -0.21
C SER A 299 3.37 23.89 -1.02
N ALA A 300 4.55 24.30 -0.55
CA ALA A 300 5.84 23.79 -1.02
C ALA A 300 6.21 22.49 -0.29
N ASN A 301 7.17 21.72 -0.83
CA ASN A 301 7.61 20.45 -0.24
C ASN A 301 7.99 20.59 1.25
N LEU A 302 7.43 19.73 2.10
CA LEU A 302 7.52 19.85 3.56
C LEU A 302 8.93 19.54 4.11
N GLY A 303 9.72 18.74 3.38
CA GLY A 303 11.11 18.45 3.71
C GLY A 303 11.27 17.29 4.71
N PHE A 304 12.28 17.35 5.58
CA PHE A 304 12.72 16.17 6.34
C PHE A 304 11.63 15.67 7.32
N PRO A 305 11.06 14.45 7.15
CA PRO A 305 9.83 14.00 7.80
C PRO A 305 9.78 14.18 9.31
N ARG A 306 10.92 13.97 9.97
CA ARG A 306 11.06 14.06 11.44
C ARG A 306 10.63 15.41 12.02
N PHE A 307 10.66 16.48 11.23
CA PHE A 307 10.28 17.84 11.65
C PHE A 307 8.92 18.28 11.11
N VAL A 308 8.17 17.39 10.45
CA VAL A 308 6.80 17.64 9.98
C VAL A 308 5.81 17.27 11.07
N ASN A 309 4.85 18.17 11.28
CA ASN A 309 3.72 17.99 12.18
C ASN A 309 2.45 18.39 11.42
N PHE A 310 1.54 17.44 11.21
CA PHE A 310 0.27 17.71 10.52
C PHE A 310 -0.69 18.55 11.41
N GLU A 311 -0.60 18.47 12.75
CA GLU A 311 -1.37 19.36 13.66
C GLU A 311 -1.07 20.87 13.50
N ASP A 312 0.00 21.26 12.80
CA ASP A 312 0.34 22.67 12.49
C ASP A 312 -0.25 23.16 11.13
N ILE A 313 -1.00 22.32 10.43
CA ILE A 313 -1.63 22.58 9.11
C ILE A 313 -3.17 22.68 9.26
N GLU A 314 -3.88 23.22 8.27
CA GLU A 314 -5.35 23.38 8.32
C GLU A 314 -6.05 22.26 7.53
N GLY A 315 -6.84 21.44 8.23
CA GLY A 315 -7.45 20.21 7.71
C GLY A 315 -6.72 18.96 8.22
N ASP A 316 -7.33 17.79 8.06
CA ASP A 316 -6.73 16.50 8.44
C ASP A 316 -5.90 15.94 7.27
N GLN A 317 -4.64 15.55 7.47
CA GLN A 317 -3.80 14.89 6.45
C GLN A 317 -3.97 13.36 6.47
N PHE A 318 -5.22 12.94 6.64
CA PHE A 318 -5.68 11.56 6.49
C PHE A 318 -7.09 11.54 5.92
N PHE A 319 -7.47 10.42 5.31
CA PHE A 319 -8.86 10.12 4.94
C PHE A 319 -9.37 8.89 5.70
N VAL A 320 -10.68 8.69 5.72
CA VAL A 320 -11.33 7.58 6.45
C VAL A 320 -11.89 6.59 5.44
N VAL A 321 -11.61 5.30 5.64
CA VAL A 321 -12.30 4.18 5.00
C VAL A 321 -13.25 3.58 6.03
N ASP A 322 -14.55 3.56 5.72
CA ASP A 322 -15.56 3.14 6.68
C ASP A 322 -15.53 1.62 6.94
N GLY A 323 -15.62 1.28 8.22
CA GLY A 323 -15.48 -0.09 8.75
C GLY A 323 -16.56 -1.07 8.32
N ASP A 324 -17.72 -0.55 7.93
CA ASP A 324 -18.89 -1.30 7.45
C ASP A 324 -18.88 -1.50 5.92
N GLY A 325 -17.70 -1.40 5.28
CA GLY A 325 -17.51 -1.71 3.87
C GLY A 325 -17.77 -0.53 2.94
N GLY A 326 -16.97 0.54 3.06
CA GLY A 326 -17.15 1.85 2.41
C GLY A 326 -17.09 1.92 0.87
N GLY A 327 -17.89 1.15 0.14
CA GLY A 327 -18.18 1.36 -1.29
C GLY A 327 -19.21 2.46 -1.54
N GLY A 328 -19.08 3.58 -0.82
CA GLY A 328 -20.08 4.67 -0.72
C GLY A 328 -21.25 4.34 0.22
N ASP A 329 -21.41 5.13 1.29
CA ASP A 329 -22.55 5.17 2.25
C ASP A 329 -23.34 3.85 2.40
N GLY A 330 -22.67 2.81 2.90
CA GLY A 330 -23.26 1.59 3.47
C GLY A 330 -24.44 0.97 2.71
N CYS A 331 -24.17 0.06 1.78
CA CYS A 331 -25.16 -0.63 0.93
C CYS A 331 -25.97 0.27 -0.04
N PHE A 332 -25.85 -0.02 -1.33
CA PHE A 332 -26.62 0.51 -2.48
C PHE A 332 -28.18 0.32 -2.41
N GLY A 333 -28.73 -0.07 -1.27
CA GLY A 333 -30.17 -0.13 -1.03
C GLY A 333 -30.58 0.11 0.44
N ASP A 334 -29.66 0.42 1.35
CA ASP A 334 -29.98 0.71 2.77
C ASP A 334 -30.30 2.20 2.91
N VAL A 335 -31.48 2.56 2.39
CA VAL A 335 -32.02 3.94 2.38
C VAL A 335 -32.21 4.49 3.81
N ASN A 336 -32.13 3.65 4.85
CA ASN A 336 -32.37 4.04 6.24
C ASN A 336 -31.13 3.98 7.17
N GLY A 337 -30.05 3.31 6.75
CA GLY A 337 -28.77 3.19 7.46
C GLY A 337 -28.83 2.26 8.68
N ASP A 338 -29.43 1.06 8.55
CA ASP A 338 -29.49 0.05 9.64
C ASP A 338 -28.63 -1.22 9.45
N GLY A 339 -27.87 -1.29 8.35
CA GLY A 339 -26.99 -2.39 7.96
C GLY A 339 -27.68 -3.47 7.11
N GLN A 340 -28.84 -3.15 6.51
CA GLN A 340 -29.69 -4.10 5.80
C GLN A 340 -30.48 -3.43 4.67
N VAL A 341 -30.80 -4.20 3.63
CA VAL A 341 -31.76 -3.81 2.58
C VAL A 341 -33.07 -4.59 2.78
N ASP A 342 -34.04 -3.94 3.41
CA ASP A 342 -35.24 -4.55 4.00
C ASP A 342 -36.55 -3.81 3.57
N GLY A 343 -37.69 -4.20 4.14
CA GLY A 343 -38.96 -3.49 3.99
C GLY A 343 -38.99 -2.11 4.64
N ALA A 344 -38.02 -1.77 5.49
CA ALA A 344 -37.78 -0.41 5.98
C ALA A 344 -37.36 0.52 4.83
N ASP A 345 -36.33 0.14 4.08
CA ASP A 345 -35.71 0.92 3.01
C ASP A 345 -36.62 1.04 1.80
N PHE A 346 -37.27 -0.05 1.43
CA PHE A 346 -38.34 -0.03 0.44
C PHE A 346 -39.54 0.83 0.90
N GLY A 347 -39.75 0.97 2.21
CA GLY A 347 -40.71 1.91 2.79
C GLY A 347 -40.26 3.37 2.65
N SER A 348 -38.98 3.66 2.88
CA SER A 348 -38.35 4.97 2.71
C SER A 348 -38.35 5.42 1.25
N LEU A 349 -37.95 4.55 0.32
CA LEU A 349 -37.98 4.82 -1.12
C LEU A 349 -39.40 5.15 -1.61
N LEU A 350 -40.40 4.37 -1.20
CA LEU A 350 -41.80 4.65 -1.53
C LEU A 350 -42.35 5.92 -0.86
N ALA A 351 -41.70 6.44 0.20
CA ALA A 351 -42.06 7.73 0.81
C ALA A 351 -41.47 8.93 0.06
N SER A 352 -40.34 8.74 -0.64
CA SER A 352 -39.64 9.75 -1.44
C SER A 352 -40.10 9.89 -2.90
N TRP A 353 -41.06 9.05 -3.33
CA TRP A 353 -41.48 8.90 -4.74
C TRP A 353 -41.70 10.22 -5.51
N GLY A 354 -40.97 10.37 -6.62
CA GLY A 354 -40.94 11.58 -7.45
C GLY A 354 -39.62 12.34 -7.33
N VAL A 355 -39.66 13.63 -7.65
CA VAL A 355 -38.45 14.48 -7.73
C VAL A 355 -37.77 14.58 -6.36
N CYS A 356 -36.55 14.05 -6.24
CA CYS A 356 -35.81 13.91 -4.98
C CYS A 356 -34.30 14.22 -5.11
N PRO A 357 -33.90 15.44 -5.54
CA PRO A 357 -32.50 15.75 -5.84
C PRO A 357 -31.58 15.51 -4.64
N SER A 358 -30.54 14.69 -4.85
CA SER A 358 -29.54 14.34 -3.83
C SER A 358 -30.18 13.75 -2.55
N CYS A 359 -31.01 12.71 -2.70
CA CYS A 359 -31.65 12.02 -1.58
C CYS A 359 -31.37 10.49 -1.64
N PRO A 360 -31.14 9.78 -0.52
CA PRO A 360 -30.72 8.35 -0.53
C PRO A 360 -31.72 7.34 -1.11
N ALA A 361 -32.85 7.79 -1.65
CA ALA A 361 -33.86 6.96 -2.30
C ALA A 361 -33.80 7.02 -3.84
N ASP A 362 -33.06 7.98 -4.39
CA ASP A 362 -32.69 8.08 -5.80
C ASP A 362 -31.42 7.24 -5.96
N LEU A 363 -31.55 6.06 -6.57
CA LEU A 363 -30.48 5.05 -6.64
C LEU A 363 -29.81 5.03 -8.02
N ASN A 364 -30.17 5.96 -8.90
CA ASN A 364 -29.62 6.09 -10.25
C ASN A 364 -29.13 7.50 -10.61
N ASP A 365 -29.27 8.46 -9.69
CA ASP A 365 -28.93 9.88 -9.81
C ASP A 365 -29.62 10.60 -11.00
N ASP A 366 -30.90 10.28 -11.29
CA ASP A 366 -31.70 10.92 -12.34
C ASP A 366 -32.62 12.09 -11.88
N ASP A 367 -32.48 12.49 -10.61
CA ASP A 367 -33.30 13.45 -9.84
C ASP A 367 -34.72 12.94 -9.48
N VAL A 368 -35.09 11.68 -9.81
CA VAL A 368 -36.48 11.19 -9.70
C VAL A 368 -36.61 9.73 -9.22
N VAL A 369 -37.06 9.55 -7.97
CA VAL A 369 -37.43 8.22 -7.42
C VAL A 369 -38.65 7.65 -8.15
N ASP A 370 -38.45 6.55 -8.86
CA ASP A 370 -39.34 5.99 -9.89
C ASP A 370 -39.36 4.43 -9.79
N GLY A 371 -39.90 3.75 -10.82
CA GLY A 371 -39.79 2.30 -10.97
C GLY A 371 -38.38 1.80 -11.33
N ALA A 372 -37.45 2.69 -11.68
CA ALA A 372 -36.03 2.37 -11.84
C ALA A 372 -35.40 1.93 -10.50
N ASP A 373 -35.55 2.75 -9.46
CA ASP A 373 -34.99 2.54 -8.11
C ASP A 373 -35.62 1.34 -7.42
N VAL A 374 -36.92 1.12 -7.65
CA VAL A 374 -37.60 -0.13 -7.27
C VAL A 374 -36.94 -1.36 -7.90
N GLY A 375 -36.42 -1.24 -9.13
CA GLY A 375 -35.65 -2.30 -9.77
C GLY A 375 -34.27 -2.53 -9.12
N LEU A 376 -33.64 -1.44 -8.66
CA LEU A 376 -32.30 -1.45 -8.05
C LEU A 376 -32.34 -1.99 -6.62
N ILE A 377 -33.19 -1.46 -5.74
CA ILE A 377 -33.30 -1.90 -4.33
C ILE A 377 -33.71 -3.38 -4.23
N LEU A 378 -34.59 -3.86 -5.13
CA LEU A 378 -35.00 -5.27 -5.17
C LEU A 378 -33.92 -6.22 -5.72
N SER A 379 -32.81 -5.69 -6.26
CA SER A 379 -31.67 -6.48 -6.74
C SER A 379 -30.62 -6.75 -5.66
N VAL A 380 -30.56 -5.92 -4.61
CA VAL A 380 -29.59 -5.99 -3.51
C VAL A 380 -30.21 -6.37 -2.15
N TRP A 381 -31.44 -6.90 -2.15
CA TRP A 381 -32.20 -7.24 -0.94
C TRP A 381 -31.50 -8.28 -0.04
N GLY A 382 -31.17 -7.92 1.21
CA GLY A 382 -30.47 -8.80 2.14
C GLY A 382 -29.89 -8.09 3.37
N LEU A 383 -28.98 -8.78 4.07
CA LEU A 383 -28.03 -8.11 4.96
C LEU A 383 -26.94 -7.44 4.12
N CYS A 384 -26.34 -6.37 4.62
CA CYS A 384 -25.06 -5.92 4.08
C CYS A 384 -23.95 -6.97 4.33
N PRO A 385 -23.00 -7.17 3.39
CA PRO A 385 -21.92 -8.15 3.51
C PRO A 385 -20.98 -7.93 4.70
#